data_AF-A0A3N9MQX4-F1
#
_entry.id   AF-A0A3N9MQX4-F1
#
_cell.length_a   1.000
_cell.length_b   1.000
_cell.length_c   1.000
_cell.angle_alpha   90.00
_cell.angle_beta   90.00
_cell.angle_gamma   90.00
#
_symmetry.space_group_name_H-M   'P 1'
#
loop_
_entity.id
_entity.type
_entity.pdbx_description
1 polymer ?
#
loop_
_entity_poly.entity_id
_entity_poly.type
_entity_poly.pdbx_seq_one_letter_code
_entity_poly.pdbx_strand_id
1 'polypeptide(L)'
;MKRLHSAIGGRCINRNKNERGFVLVSAVILLTGLMFISVVSVQTTLQKSQVTGRSYKDAQTFYVAEAGAEWSKQWLYDLLGETPFPAQEDLDELTAPSINGYSFPELTISLADAHTGVVSKGAFAGMEAVIRPYRILSHSALYNESVENVVAVTMNQESIPMGNFGIYFDQDLEFFTDYPLDYNGRIHTNGNLYLGSRNVLNIEGDVTAGKSIFNTPKDSTRS
;
A
#
# COMPACT_ATOMS: atom_id res chain seq x y z
N MET A 1 -44.99 -11.68 109.44
CA MET A 1 -45.34 -11.15 108.10
C MET A 1 -44.59 -11.95 107.04
N LYS A 2 -45.31 -12.68 106.17
CA LYS A 2 -44.79 -13.45 105.03
C LYS A 2 -45.03 -12.64 103.74
N ARG A 3 -44.01 -12.47 102.90
CA ARG A 3 -44.12 -12.08 101.47
C ARG A 3 -42.95 -12.75 100.74
N LEU A 4 -43.18 -13.87 100.04
CA LEU A 4 -43.63 -14.05 98.64
C LEU A 4 -42.56 -13.72 97.58
N HIS A 5 -42.16 -14.78 96.89
CA HIS A 5 -41.36 -14.87 95.67
C HIS A 5 -41.95 -14.03 94.52
N SER A 6 -41.08 -13.46 93.69
CA SER A 6 -41.41 -13.03 92.33
C SER A 6 -40.23 -13.34 91.40
N ALA A 7 -40.54 -14.01 90.28
CA ALA A 7 -39.61 -14.50 89.27
C ALA A 7 -39.64 -13.60 88.04
N ILE A 8 -38.49 -13.28 87.44
CA ILE A 8 -38.40 -12.94 86.01
C ILE A 8 -37.07 -13.50 85.48
N GLY A 9 -37.17 -14.56 84.66
CA GLY A 9 -36.05 -15.17 83.96
C GLY A 9 -35.54 -14.29 82.82
N GLY A 10 -34.35 -13.73 82.99
CA GLY A 10 -33.57 -13.13 81.91
C GLY A 10 -32.94 -14.24 81.06
N ARG A 11 -33.49 -14.47 79.86
CA ARG A 11 -32.90 -15.36 78.86
C ARG A 11 -31.59 -14.72 78.38
N CYS A 12 -30.47 -15.16 78.93
CA CYS A 12 -29.14 -14.75 78.49
C CYS A 12 -28.92 -15.29 77.06
N ILE A 13 -28.88 -14.38 76.09
CA ILE A 13 -28.43 -14.66 74.73
C ILE A 13 -26.96 -15.06 74.83
N ASN A 14 -26.67 -16.34 74.61
CA ASN A 14 -25.31 -16.86 74.65
C ASN A 14 -24.56 -16.31 73.43
N ARG A 15 -23.76 -15.26 73.67
CA ARG A 15 -23.00 -14.57 72.64
C ARG A 15 -21.74 -15.40 72.36
N ASN A 16 -21.78 -16.19 71.29
CA ASN A 16 -20.69 -17.06 70.86
C ASN A 16 -19.38 -16.25 70.73
N LYS A 17 -18.39 -16.55 71.58
CA LYS A 17 -17.08 -15.87 71.60
C LYS A 17 -16.13 -16.29 70.45
N ASN A 18 -16.60 -17.09 69.49
CA ASN A 18 -15.78 -17.65 68.41
C ASN A 18 -15.80 -16.84 67.08
N GLU A 19 -16.52 -15.71 67.00
CA GLU A 19 -16.63 -14.93 65.76
C GLU A 19 -15.40 -14.08 65.43
N ARG A 20 -14.51 -13.82 66.41
CA ARG A 20 -13.35 -12.94 66.21
C ARG A 20 -12.25 -13.53 65.33
N GLY A 21 -12.11 -14.87 65.29
CA GLY A 21 -11.13 -15.55 64.43
C GLY A 21 -11.60 -15.70 62.99
N PHE A 22 -12.90 -15.95 62.80
CA PHE A 22 -13.49 -16.12 61.46
C PHE A 22 -13.49 -14.83 60.64
N VAL A 23 -13.68 -13.67 61.30
CA VAL A 23 -13.63 -12.35 60.64
C VAL A 23 -12.23 -12.04 60.08
N LEU A 24 -11.16 -12.42 60.77
CA LEU A 24 -9.80 -12.24 60.27
C LEU A 24 -9.55 -13.13 59.04
N VAL A 25 -9.97 -14.40 59.12
CA VAL A 25 -9.78 -15.36 58.03
C VAL A 25 -10.58 -14.95 56.78
N SER A 26 -11.84 -14.52 56.94
CA SER A 26 -12.64 -14.04 55.82
C SER A 26 -12.09 -12.74 55.22
N ALA A 27 -11.60 -11.82 56.05
CA ALA A 27 -10.94 -10.60 55.57
C ALA A 27 -9.66 -10.90 54.78
N VAL A 28 -8.84 -11.86 55.24
CA VAL A 28 -7.62 -12.26 54.51
C VAL A 28 -7.96 -12.92 53.18
N ILE A 29 -8.97 -13.80 53.12
CA ILE A 29 -9.40 -14.43 51.87
C ILE A 29 -9.94 -13.39 50.87
N LEU A 30 -10.68 -12.39 51.34
CA LEU A 30 -11.15 -11.30 50.49
C LEU A 30 -9.98 -10.44 49.97
N LEU A 31 -9.02 -10.11 50.83
CA LEU A 31 -7.84 -9.33 50.44
C LEU A 31 -6.95 -10.08 49.45
N THR A 32 -6.74 -11.39 49.65
CA THR A 32 -5.97 -12.20 48.69
C THR A 32 -6.69 -12.35 47.36
N GLY A 33 -8.02 -12.52 47.37
CA GLY A 33 -8.82 -12.53 46.15
C GLY A 33 -8.70 -11.23 45.35
N LEU A 34 -8.77 -10.07 46.03
CA LEU A 34 -8.60 -8.76 45.41
C LEU A 34 -7.17 -8.53 44.89
N MET A 35 -6.15 -8.97 45.63
CA MET A 35 -4.75 -8.91 45.16
C MET A 35 -4.54 -9.78 43.92
N PHE A 36 -5.11 -10.98 43.89
CA PHE A 36 -5.00 -11.89 42.76
C PHE A 36 -5.58 -11.26 41.48
N ILE A 37 -6.78 -10.68 41.57
CA ILE A 37 -7.41 -9.97 40.44
C ILE A 37 -6.56 -8.76 39.99
N SER A 38 -5.97 -8.03 40.95
CA SER A 38 -5.13 -6.86 40.66
C SER A 38 -3.82 -7.22 39.96
N VAL A 39 -3.16 -8.30 40.36
CA VAL A 39 -1.91 -8.75 39.71
C VAL A 39 -2.18 -9.21 38.28
N VAL A 40 -3.26 -9.97 38.06
CA VAL A 40 -3.65 -10.45 36.72
C VAL A 40 -3.97 -9.26 35.80
N SER A 41 -4.69 -8.23 36.28
CA SER A 41 -5.03 -7.07 35.46
C SER A 41 -3.79 -6.24 35.05
N VAL A 42 -2.82 -6.05 35.95
CA VAL A 42 -1.55 -5.37 35.64
C VAL A 42 -0.75 -6.16 34.60
N GLN A 43 -0.63 -7.47 34.76
CA GLN A 43 0.09 -8.32 33.80
C GLN A 43 -0.52 -8.24 32.39
N THR A 44 -1.85 -8.35 32.28
CA THR A 44 -2.53 -8.23 30.97
C THR A 44 -2.36 -6.84 30.36
N THR A 45 -2.30 -5.78 31.16
CA THR A 45 -2.08 -4.41 30.69
C THR A 45 -0.67 -4.22 30.14
N LEU A 46 0.35 -4.74 30.82
CA LEU A 46 1.75 -4.66 30.38
C LEU A 46 1.95 -5.43 29.07
N GLN A 47 1.36 -6.63 28.96
CA GLN A 47 1.39 -7.42 27.72
C GLN A 47 0.72 -6.65 26.57
N LYS A 48 -0.47 -6.07 26.79
CA LYS A 48 -1.16 -5.25 25.78
C LYS A 48 -0.33 -4.05 25.35
N SER A 49 0.32 -3.35 26.28
CA SER A 49 1.17 -2.19 25.95
C SER A 49 2.37 -2.57 25.08
N GLN A 50 3.02 -3.70 25.36
CA GLN A 50 4.14 -4.20 24.55
C GLN A 50 3.67 -4.65 23.16
N VAL A 51 2.52 -5.33 23.06
CA VAL A 51 1.93 -5.76 21.78
C VAL A 51 1.54 -4.55 20.93
N THR A 52 0.88 -3.54 21.51
CA THR A 52 0.52 -2.32 20.80
C THR A 52 1.76 -1.55 20.34
N GLY A 53 2.78 -1.43 21.18
CA GLY A 53 4.05 -0.78 20.81
C GLY A 53 4.74 -1.49 19.64
N ARG A 54 4.73 -2.82 19.63
CA ARG A 54 5.28 -3.61 18.51
C ARG A 54 4.45 -3.42 17.24
N SER A 55 3.13 -3.45 17.33
CA SER A 55 2.24 -3.23 16.18
C SER A 55 2.42 -1.85 15.54
N TYR A 56 2.69 -0.81 16.34
CA TYR A 56 3.00 0.52 15.81
C TYR A 56 4.30 0.53 15.00
N LYS A 57 5.37 -0.08 15.54
CA LYS A 57 6.66 -0.18 14.85
C LYS A 57 6.57 -1.05 13.59
N ASP A 58 5.77 -2.11 13.63
CA ASP A 58 5.52 -2.97 12.47
C ASP A 58 4.88 -2.18 11.32
N ALA A 59 3.79 -1.44 11.61
CA ALA A 59 3.16 -0.55 10.63
C ALA A 59 4.14 0.50 10.09
N GLN A 60 4.95 1.11 10.95
CA GLN A 60 5.98 2.07 10.53
C GLN A 60 7.03 1.43 9.61
N THR A 61 7.49 0.22 9.95
CA THR A 61 8.47 -0.54 9.17
C THR A 61 7.89 -0.94 7.80
N PHE A 62 6.61 -1.30 7.74
CA PHE A 62 5.89 -1.53 6.48
C PHE A 62 5.90 -0.29 5.58
N TYR A 63 5.57 0.90 6.10
CA TYR A 63 5.63 2.14 5.31
C TYR A 63 7.04 2.47 4.81
N VAL A 64 8.09 2.10 5.56
CA VAL A 64 9.48 2.23 5.11
C VAL A 64 9.80 1.26 3.98
N ALA A 65 9.30 0.01 4.04
CA ALA A 65 9.44 -0.93 2.94
C ALA A 65 8.71 -0.42 1.68
N GLU A 66 7.51 0.14 1.83
CA GLU A 66 6.78 0.77 0.73
C GLU A 66 7.57 1.94 0.14
N ALA A 67 8.15 2.80 0.98
CA ALA A 67 9.02 3.89 0.53
C ALA A 67 10.24 3.40 -0.26
N GLY A 68 10.87 2.29 0.15
CA GLY A 68 11.94 1.66 -0.62
C GLY A 68 11.47 1.12 -1.98
N ALA A 69 10.25 0.57 -2.04
CA ALA A 69 9.67 0.10 -3.30
C ALA A 69 9.33 1.28 -4.24
N GLU A 70 8.80 2.38 -3.72
CA GLU A 70 8.55 3.61 -4.49
C GLU A 70 9.84 4.25 -5.00
N TRP A 71 10.86 4.32 -4.15
CA TRP A 71 12.20 4.76 -4.55
C TRP A 71 12.74 3.94 -5.72
N SER A 72 12.67 2.61 -5.60
CA SER A 72 13.14 1.69 -6.63
C SER A 72 12.35 1.81 -7.93
N LYS A 73 11.03 2.07 -7.84
CA LYS A 73 10.20 2.35 -9.03
C LYS A 73 10.65 3.61 -9.74
N GLN A 74 10.84 4.72 -9.02
CA GLN A 74 11.28 5.97 -9.63
C GLN A 74 12.67 5.82 -10.27
N TRP A 75 13.60 5.20 -9.55
CA TRP A 75 14.93 4.91 -10.09
C TRP A 75 14.88 4.05 -11.36
N LEU A 76 14.02 3.02 -11.38
CA LEU A 76 13.81 2.19 -12.56
C LEU A 76 13.18 2.97 -13.72
N TYR A 77 12.24 3.88 -13.43
CA TYR A 77 11.69 4.77 -14.47
C TYR A 77 12.76 5.63 -15.12
N ASP A 78 13.66 6.20 -14.32
CA ASP A 78 14.77 7.02 -14.82
C ASP A 78 15.75 6.17 -15.65
N LEU A 79 16.11 4.97 -15.17
CA LEU A 79 16.95 4.01 -15.90
C LEU A 79 16.34 3.63 -17.25
N LEU A 80 15.04 3.32 -17.30
CA LEU A 80 14.34 2.95 -18.53
C LEU A 80 14.27 4.10 -19.55
N GLY A 81 14.35 5.36 -19.08
CA GLY A 81 14.43 6.54 -19.93
C GLY A 81 15.77 6.67 -20.66
N GLU A 82 16.86 6.23 -20.04
CA GLU A 82 18.21 6.26 -20.61
C GLU A 82 18.56 4.97 -21.36
N THR A 83 18.20 3.83 -20.77
CA THR A 83 18.47 2.48 -21.27
C THR A 83 17.15 1.71 -21.37
N PRO A 84 16.49 1.68 -22.55
CA PRO A 84 15.15 1.10 -22.69
C PRO A 84 15.05 -0.42 -22.42
N PHE A 85 16.17 -1.14 -22.47
CA PHE A 85 16.22 -2.59 -22.23
C PHE A 85 17.43 -2.93 -21.35
N PRO A 86 17.40 -2.55 -20.06
CA PRO A 86 18.51 -2.80 -19.15
C PRO A 86 18.69 -4.30 -18.92
N ALA A 87 19.94 -4.72 -18.77
CA ALA A 87 20.30 -6.04 -18.29
C ALA A 87 20.19 -6.10 -16.76
N GLN A 88 20.29 -7.30 -16.18
CA GLN A 88 20.27 -7.47 -14.72
C GLN A 88 21.44 -6.71 -14.05
N GLU A 89 22.58 -6.64 -14.74
CA GLU A 89 23.77 -5.90 -14.27
C GLU A 89 23.49 -4.42 -14.05
N ASP A 90 22.69 -3.78 -14.93
CA ASP A 90 22.30 -2.39 -14.78
C ASP A 90 21.36 -2.20 -13.58
N LEU A 91 20.45 -3.17 -13.35
CA LEU A 91 19.49 -3.14 -12.24
C LEU A 91 20.16 -3.32 -10.86
N ASP A 92 21.27 -4.05 -10.83
CA ASP A 92 22.05 -4.30 -9.62
C ASP A 92 22.81 -3.05 -9.13
N GLU A 93 22.85 -1.97 -9.93
CA GLU A 93 23.38 -0.66 -9.51
C GLU A 93 22.44 0.12 -8.56
N LEU A 94 21.22 -0.38 -8.33
CA LEU A 94 20.27 0.24 -7.42
C LEU A 94 20.87 0.39 -6.01
N THR A 95 20.90 1.63 -5.52
CA THR A 95 21.30 1.94 -4.14
C THR A 95 20.09 2.25 -3.26
N ALA A 96 20.08 1.69 -2.06
CA ALA A 96 19.05 1.95 -1.08
C ALA A 96 19.05 3.40 -0.57
N PRO A 97 17.87 4.02 -0.36
CA PRO A 97 17.77 5.35 0.20
C PRO A 97 18.10 5.33 1.70
N SER A 98 18.61 6.45 2.22
CA SER A 98 18.89 6.60 3.65
C SER A 98 17.64 7.06 4.40
N ILE A 99 17.13 6.24 5.33
CA ILE A 99 16.00 6.58 6.20
C ILE A 99 16.44 6.45 7.66
N ASN A 100 16.22 7.50 8.44
CA ASN A 100 16.64 7.53 9.84
C ASN A 100 15.95 6.43 10.66
N GLY A 101 16.72 5.64 11.39
CA GLY A 101 16.20 4.54 12.22
C GLY A 101 16.04 3.21 11.47
N TYR A 102 16.21 3.20 10.14
CA TYR A 102 15.93 2.03 9.31
C TYR A 102 17.11 1.66 8.40
N SER A 103 17.15 0.38 8.06
CA SER A 103 18.02 -0.18 7.03
C SER A 103 17.20 -0.93 5.99
N PHE A 104 17.82 -1.16 4.83
CA PHE A 104 17.30 -2.02 3.78
C PHE A 104 18.24 -3.22 3.63
N PRO A 105 18.01 -4.33 4.35
CA PRO A 105 18.86 -5.52 4.22
C PRO A 105 18.83 -6.10 2.80
N GLU A 106 17.71 -5.94 2.11
CA GLU A 106 17.53 -6.31 0.72
C GLU A 106 16.70 -5.24 0.01
N LEU A 107 17.24 -4.67 -1.07
CA LEU A 107 16.52 -3.80 -1.99
C LEU A 107 16.97 -4.15 -3.39
N THR A 108 16.14 -4.86 -4.14
CA THR A 108 16.53 -5.45 -5.43
C THR A 108 15.45 -5.29 -6.49
N ILE A 109 15.88 -5.28 -7.75
CA ILE A 109 15.00 -5.37 -8.91
C ILE A 109 15.47 -6.58 -9.72
N SER A 110 14.60 -7.57 -9.90
CA SER A 110 14.88 -8.76 -10.70
C SER A 110 14.07 -8.76 -11.98
N LEU A 111 14.72 -9.08 -13.10
CA LEU A 111 14.07 -9.33 -14.39
C LEU A 111 13.32 -10.66 -14.40
N ALA A 112 12.12 -10.65 -14.97
CA ALA A 112 11.39 -11.86 -15.36
C ALA A 112 11.38 -12.02 -16.89
N ASP A 113 11.06 -13.23 -17.35
CA ASP A 113 10.98 -13.52 -18.79
C ASP A 113 9.94 -12.64 -19.49
N ALA A 114 10.37 -12.06 -20.61
CA ALA A 114 9.50 -11.30 -21.48
C ALA A 114 8.48 -12.23 -22.15
N HIS A 115 7.23 -11.78 -22.26
CA HIS A 115 6.17 -12.54 -22.91
C HIS A 115 5.23 -11.61 -23.68
N THR A 116 4.55 -12.15 -24.69
CA THR A 116 3.48 -11.42 -25.38
C THR A 116 2.22 -11.45 -24.53
N GLY A 117 1.55 -10.31 -24.40
CA GLY A 117 0.29 -10.19 -23.69
C GLY A 117 -0.49 -8.95 -24.13
N VAL A 118 -1.61 -8.71 -23.48
CA VAL A 118 -2.47 -7.56 -23.76
C VAL A 118 -2.26 -6.51 -22.68
N VAL A 119 -2.09 -5.25 -23.10
CA VAL A 119 -2.01 -4.09 -22.21
C VAL A 119 -3.30 -3.98 -21.41
N SER A 120 -3.16 -3.93 -20.08
CA SER A 120 -4.30 -4.06 -19.17
C SER A 120 -5.01 -2.74 -18.87
N LYS A 121 -4.31 -1.61 -18.97
CA LYS A 121 -4.78 -0.29 -18.53
C LYS A 121 -4.17 0.84 -19.37
N GLY A 122 -4.73 2.05 -19.24
CA GLY A 122 -4.22 3.25 -19.90
C GLY A 122 -4.73 3.43 -21.33
N ALA A 123 -4.15 4.38 -22.05
CA ALA A 123 -4.57 4.76 -23.40
C ALA A 123 -4.44 3.64 -24.45
N PHE A 124 -3.62 2.63 -24.14
CA PHE A 124 -3.35 1.50 -25.02
C PHE A 124 -3.96 0.19 -24.51
N ALA A 125 -4.88 0.24 -23.54
CA ALA A 125 -5.57 -0.95 -23.04
C ALA A 125 -6.21 -1.75 -24.18
N GLY A 126 -6.03 -3.07 -24.16
CA GLY A 126 -6.52 -3.97 -25.20
C GLY A 126 -5.54 -4.20 -26.36
N MET A 127 -4.40 -3.51 -26.41
CA MET A 127 -3.37 -3.73 -27.43
C MET A 127 -2.45 -4.90 -27.07
N GLU A 128 -2.04 -5.68 -28.07
CA GLU A 128 -0.96 -6.64 -27.89
C GLU A 128 0.39 -5.92 -27.73
N ALA A 129 1.17 -6.37 -26.76
CA ALA A 129 2.48 -5.85 -26.43
C ALA A 129 3.43 -6.98 -26.00
N VAL A 130 4.73 -6.72 -26.12
CA VAL A 130 5.74 -7.50 -25.41
C VAL A 130 5.86 -6.91 -24.01
N ILE A 131 5.50 -7.70 -23.00
CA ILE A 131 5.50 -7.33 -21.59
C ILE A 131 6.81 -7.83 -20.97
N ARG A 132 7.55 -6.90 -20.36
CA ARG A 132 8.76 -7.19 -19.57
C ARG A 132 8.50 -6.85 -18.10
N PRO A 133 8.32 -7.86 -17.23
CA PRO A 133 8.10 -7.63 -15.82
C PRO A 133 9.42 -7.39 -15.06
N TYR A 134 9.42 -6.34 -14.25
CA TYR A 134 10.47 -6.03 -13.27
C TYR A 134 9.88 -6.23 -11.88
N ARG A 135 10.43 -7.17 -11.12
CA ARG A 135 9.99 -7.44 -9.74
C ARG A 135 10.90 -6.73 -8.77
N ILE A 136 10.32 -5.81 -8.01
CA ILE A 136 10.96 -5.00 -6.99
C ILE A 136 10.70 -5.67 -5.64
N LEU A 137 11.76 -5.89 -4.86
CA LEU A 137 11.69 -6.35 -3.49
C LEU A 137 12.32 -5.31 -2.58
N SER A 138 11.57 -4.85 -1.59
CA SER A 138 12.01 -3.88 -0.59
C SER A 138 11.82 -4.47 0.80
N HIS A 139 12.92 -4.86 1.43
CA HIS A 139 12.98 -5.34 2.80
C HIS A 139 13.46 -4.21 3.69
N SER A 140 12.63 -3.78 4.64
CA SER A 140 13.01 -2.80 5.66
C SER A 140 13.20 -3.46 7.01
N ALA A 141 14.19 -2.98 7.76
CA ALA A 141 14.48 -3.42 9.12
C ALA A 141 14.72 -2.21 10.03
N LEU A 142 14.07 -2.21 11.19
CA LEU A 142 14.28 -1.20 12.24
C LEU A 142 15.59 -1.48 12.98
N TYR A 143 16.45 -0.48 13.16
CA TYR A 143 17.74 -0.70 13.83
C TYR A 143 17.59 -1.23 15.25
N ASN A 144 18.43 -2.22 15.58
CA ASN A 144 18.51 -2.83 16.92
C ASN A 144 17.20 -3.48 17.41
N GLU A 145 16.26 -3.75 16.50
CA GLU A 145 14.98 -4.36 16.82
C GLU A 145 14.67 -5.49 15.84
N SER A 146 13.98 -6.54 16.31
CA SER A 146 13.50 -7.64 15.44
C SER A 146 12.14 -7.29 14.84
N VAL A 147 12.08 -6.14 14.16
CA VAL A 147 10.90 -5.65 13.43
C VAL A 147 11.32 -5.38 12.00
N GLU A 148 10.76 -6.16 11.08
CA GLU A 148 11.12 -6.18 9.67
C GLU A 148 9.86 -6.35 8.83
N ASN A 149 9.83 -5.74 7.66
CA ASN A 149 8.75 -5.91 6.69
C ASN A 149 9.30 -6.01 5.28
N VAL A 150 8.60 -6.74 4.42
CA VAL A 150 8.97 -6.91 3.01
C VAL A 150 7.79 -6.52 2.14
N VAL A 151 8.03 -5.62 1.19
CA VAL A 151 7.07 -5.23 0.15
C VAL A 151 7.62 -5.70 -1.19
N ALA A 152 6.77 -6.39 -1.97
CA ALA A 152 7.08 -6.83 -3.32
C ALA A 152 6.11 -6.18 -4.30
N VAL A 153 6.64 -5.55 -5.35
CA VAL A 153 5.86 -4.89 -6.41
C VAL A 153 6.36 -5.37 -7.75
N THR A 154 5.47 -5.56 -8.71
CA THR A 154 5.84 -5.82 -10.11
C THR A 154 5.48 -4.62 -10.96
N MET A 155 6.46 -4.11 -11.69
CA MET A 155 6.28 -3.08 -12.70
C MET A 155 6.44 -3.71 -14.08
N ASN A 156 5.50 -3.45 -14.98
CA ASN A 156 5.54 -3.99 -16.33
C ASN A 156 5.94 -2.88 -17.31
N GLN A 157 6.99 -3.12 -18.09
CA GLN A 157 7.26 -2.35 -19.30
C GLN A 157 6.52 -3.00 -20.46
N GLU A 158 5.63 -2.24 -21.09
CA GLU A 158 4.77 -2.70 -22.17
C GLU A 158 5.25 -2.12 -23.50
N SER A 159 5.85 -2.95 -24.34
CA SER A 159 6.35 -2.55 -25.66
C SER A 159 5.32 -2.88 -26.74
N ILE A 160 4.62 -1.87 -27.25
CA ILE A 160 3.60 -2.02 -28.28
C ILE A 160 4.25 -1.91 -29.67
N PRO A 161 4.11 -2.91 -30.54
CA PRO A 161 4.60 -2.81 -31.92
C PRO A 161 3.91 -1.68 -32.69
N MET A 162 4.68 -0.90 -33.46
CA MET A 162 4.14 0.17 -34.29
C MET A 162 3.10 -0.31 -35.32
N GLY A 163 3.18 -1.57 -35.76
CA GLY A 163 2.23 -2.16 -36.72
C GLY A 163 0.78 -2.25 -36.21
N ASN A 164 0.55 -2.04 -34.91
CA ASN A 164 -0.80 -1.99 -34.32
C ASN A 164 -1.49 -0.63 -34.55
N PHE A 165 -0.80 0.34 -35.16
CA PHE A 165 -1.33 1.65 -35.53
C PHE A 165 -1.38 1.80 -37.05
N GLY A 166 -2.51 2.28 -37.58
CA GLY A 166 -2.60 2.61 -39.01
C GLY A 166 -1.98 3.98 -39.32
N ILE A 167 -2.02 4.91 -38.35
CA ILE A 167 -1.30 6.18 -38.39
C ILE A 167 -0.57 6.36 -37.06
N TYR A 168 0.75 6.53 -37.11
CA TYR A 168 1.61 6.81 -35.97
C TYR A 168 2.58 7.94 -36.30
N PHE A 169 2.75 8.88 -35.37
CA PHE A 169 3.77 9.92 -35.44
C PHE A 169 4.47 10.11 -34.10
N ASP A 170 5.79 10.28 -34.11
CA ASP A 170 6.56 10.56 -32.89
C ASP A 170 6.36 12.01 -32.40
N GLN A 171 6.17 12.96 -33.32
CA GLN A 171 5.90 14.36 -32.99
C GLN A 171 4.45 14.71 -33.27
N ASP A 172 4.09 15.99 -33.13
CA ASP A 172 2.75 16.48 -33.44
C ASP A 172 2.25 15.97 -34.81
N LEU A 173 1.02 15.45 -34.84
CA LEU A 173 0.36 14.99 -36.06
C LEU A 173 -0.70 16.01 -36.46
N GLU A 174 -0.61 16.49 -37.69
CA GLU A 174 -1.69 17.22 -38.33
C GLU A 174 -2.33 16.37 -39.42
N PHE A 175 -3.61 16.05 -39.24
CA PHE A 175 -4.41 15.26 -40.17
C PHE A 175 -5.65 16.06 -40.57
N PHE A 176 -5.53 16.76 -41.70
CA PHE A 176 -6.59 17.57 -42.29
C PHE A 176 -6.91 17.12 -43.70
N THR A 177 -8.18 16.82 -43.95
CA THR A 177 -8.65 16.41 -45.28
C THR A 177 -9.46 17.53 -45.94
N ASP A 178 -9.31 17.67 -47.26
CA ASP A 178 -10.13 18.56 -48.09
C ASP A 178 -11.29 17.81 -48.79
N TYR A 179 -11.24 16.48 -48.77
CA TYR A 179 -12.22 15.58 -49.37
C TYR A 179 -12.83 14.67 -48.29
N PRO A 180 -14.04 14.12 -48.51
CA PRO A 180 -14.64 13.16 -47.60
C PRO A 180 -13.74 11.95 -47.38
N LEU A 181 -13.39 11.65 -46.12
CA LEU A 181 -12.56 10.50 -45.78
C LEU A 181 -13.19 9.68 -44.67
N ASP A 182 -13.36 8.38 -44.94
CA ASP A 182 -13.69 7.36 -43.94
C ASP A 182 -12.40 6.58 -43.63
N TYR A 183 -11.92 6.66 -42.39
CA TYR A 183 -10.72 5.99 -41.94
C TYR A 183 -11.02 5.00 -40.81
N ASN A 184 -10.69 3.74 -41.06
CA ASN A 184 -10.87 2.65 -40.11
C ASN A 184 -9.50 2.07 -39.74
N GLY A 185 -8.87 2.70 -38.75
CA GLY A 185 -7.59 2.31 -38.19
C GLY A 185 -7.29 3.11 -36.93
N ARG A 186 -6.33 2.66 -36.12
CA ARG A 186 -5.90 3.39 -34.93
C ARG A 186 -5.01 4.57 -35.33
N ILE A 187 -5.17 5.70 -34.65
CA ILE A 187 -4.32 6.89 -34.79
C ILE A 187 -3.64 7.18 -33.45
N HIS A 188 -2.32 7.37 -33.49
CA HIS A 188 -1.55 7.85 -32.34
C HIS A 188 -0.48 8.87 -32.72
N THR A 189 -0.25 9.84 -31.82
CA THR A 189 0.92 10.72 -31.86
C THR A 189 1.49 10.90 -30.45
N ASN A 190 2.82 10.90 -30.26
CA ASN A 190 3.38 11.24 -28.95
C ASN A 190 3.30 12.77 -28.66
N GLY A 191 3.03 13.58 -29.68
CA GLY A 191 2.83 15.03 -29.60
C GLY A 191 1.36 15.45 -29.47
N ASN A 192 1.07 16.67 -29.95
CA ASN A 192 -0.28 17.16 -30.13
C ASN A 192 -0.92 16.59 -31.41
N LEU A 193 -2.20 16.26 -31.35
CA LEU A 193 -2.97 15.83 -32.51
C LEU A 193 -3.87 16.97 -32.99
N TYR A 194 -3.70 17.39 -34.24
CA TYR A 194 -4.57 18.35 -34.92
C TYR A 194 -5.39 17.59 -35.95
N LEU A 195 -6.67 17.37 -35.64
CA LEU A 195 -7.55 16.49 -36.39
C LEU A 195 -8.78 17.24 -36.88
N GLY A 196 -9.00 17.27 -38.19
CA GLY A 196 -10.20 17.89 -38.72
C GLY A 196 -10.34 17.74 -40.22
N SER A 197 -11.33 18.43 -40.77
CA SER A 197 -11.59 18.42 -42.20
C SER A 197 -12.28 19.71 -42.62
N ARG A 198 -12.07 20.12 -43.87
CA ARG A 198 -12.92 21.14 -44.52
C ARG A 198 -14.16 20.51 -45.18
N ASN A 199 -14.30 19.19 -45.07
CA ASN A 199 -15.44 18.39 -45.48
C ASN A 199 -15.78 17.37 -44.35
N VAL A 200 -16.21 16.15 -44.69
CA VAL A 200 -16.48 15.06 -43.73
C VAL A 200 -15.22 14.24 -43.46
N LEU A 201 -14.90 14.03 -42.18
CA LEU A 201 -13.90 13.04 -41.74
C LEU A 201 -14.55 12.13 -40.71
N ASN A 202 -14.71 10.86 -41.06
CA ASN A 202 -15.18 9.82 -40.15
C ASN A 202 -14.00 8.95 -39.74
N ILE A 203 -13.74 8.87 -38.44
CA ILE A 203 -12.74 7.96 -37.88
C ILE A 203 -13.45 6.95 -37.00
N GLU A 204 -13.38 5.69 -37.41
CA GLU A 204 -14.06 4.58 -36.73
C GLU A 204 -13.14 3.85 -35.75
N GLY A 205 -11.83 4.09 -35.84
CA GLY A 205 -10.83 3.52 -34.94
C GLY A 205 -10.48 4.43 -33.75
N ASP A 206 -9.73 3.87 -32.81
CA ASP A 206 -9.29 4.60 -31.62
C ASP A 206 -8.30 5.72 -31.97
N VAL A 207 -8.50 6.89 -31.35
CA VAL A 207 -7.66 8.08 -31.52
C VAL A 207 -7.04 8.44 -30.17
N THR A 208 -5.71 8.53 -30.14
CA THR A 208 -4.94 8.84 -28.93
C THR A 208 -3.84 9.86 -29.22
N ALA A 209 -3.49 10.67 -28.24
CA ALA A 209 -2.38 11.63 -28.32
C ALA A 209 -1.61 11.64 -27.00
N GLY A 210 -0.29 11.82 -27.06
CA GLY A 210 0.56 11.99 -25.88
C GLY A 210 0.37 13.35 -25.20
N LYS A 211 -0.11 14.34 -25.96
CA LYS A 211 -0.50 15.68 -25.46
C LYS A 211 -1.98 15.95 -25.72
N SER A 212 -2.31 17.11 -26.30
CA SER A 212 -3.69 17.53 -26.53
C SER A 212 -4.19 17.16 -27.93
N ILE A 213 -5.50 16.96 -28.05
CA ILE A 213 -6.21 16.79 -29.32
C ILE A 213 -6.96 18.09 -29.63
N PHE A 214 -6.74 18.63 -30.83
CA PHE A 214 -7.36 19.83 -31.35
C PHE A 214 -8.20 19.51 -32.58
N ASN A 215 -9.34 20.18 -32.72
CA ASN A 215 -10.20 20.07 -33.90
C ASN A 215 -9.91 21.15 -34.96
N THR A 216 -8.77 21.84 -34.85
CA THR A 216 -8.37 22.93 -35.73
C THR A 216 -6.96 22.72 -36.28
N PRO A 217 -6.60 23.33 -37.43
CA PRO A 217 -5.26 23.22 -37.98
C PRO A 217 -4.21 23.73 -37.01
N LYS A 218 -2.99 23.19 -37.07
CA LYS A 218 -1.93 23.57 -36.13
C LYS A 218 -1.66 25.07 -36.13
N ASP A 219 -1.66 25.67 -37.31
CA ASP A 219 -1.42 27.10 -37.50
C ASP A 219 -2.51 28.00 -36.90
N SER A 220 -3.69 27.47 -36.59
CA SER A 220 -4.77 28.22 -35.94
C SER A 220 -4.65 28.32 -34.41
N THR A 221 -3.73 27.54 -33.81
CA THR A 221 -3.54 27.48 -32.35
C THR A 221 -2.39 28.36 -31.83
N ARG A 222 -1.72 29.09 -32.72
CA ARG A 222 -0.68 30.07 -32.40
C ARG A 222 -1.31 31.47 -32.24
N SER A 223 -1.85 31.76 -31.06
CA SER A 223 -2.25 33.11 -30.63
C SER A 223 -1.58 33.48 -29.31
#